data_AF-A0A1M6GZA7-F1
#
_entry.id   AF-A0A1M6GZA7-F1
#
_cell.length_a   1.000
_cell.length_b   1.000
_cell.length_c   1.000
_cell.angle_alpha   90.00
_cell.angle_beta   90.00
_cell.angle_gamma   90.00
#
_symmetry.space_group_name_H-M   'P 1'
#
loop_
_entity.id
_entity.type
_entity.pdbx_description
1 polymer ?
#
loop_
_entity_poly.entity_id
_entity_poly.type
_entity_poly.pdbx_seq_one_letter_code
_entity_poly.pdbx_strand_id
1 'polypeptide(L)'
;MNIIKWLLSGDVSIVYQVKRDILGIDDMQFKTRIEKEGYGRDFLERQNINGHWGRSFYQPKWTSSHYTLLDLKNLNIGKTSAIERTIEKILDENIEEDGGVNPHRSVPKSDVCINGMALDYMCWFGAQENKLESIVDFIISQHMPDGGFNCRLNYSGAVHSSLHSTLSVLEGIRTYEEQGYSYRLHDLLEIEKKGREFILEHRLYKSDKTGEIISKSFLMLSYPSRWKYDILRALVYFANAGVPYDDRMNDALDVLVCKQRKNGTWPVQAKHPGKVHFDMEKTGSDSRWNTYRALKVLVKYRKSHIMNRVLDKLSLEFDRANVKYGIGASLLLKTWGLSEFANDIDIIISYEDREKAIRVLDELGVEKSEKNLELYSTELFKTYNVDGINIDIMSNFTIKTDEGSYTYPFDDDRITGMKVLQCENIPTMSLENWLVAYDLIKRKVKAEKIKNHLVQNGFNRRIIEDALEKELNKDTRKMLAELLNLK
;
A
#
# COMPACT_ATOMS: atom_id res chain seq x y z
N MET A 1 -1.45 -21.34 18.04
CA MET A 1 -1.85 -20.11 18.75
C MET A 1 -2.73 -19.29 17.82
N ASN A 2 -3.91 -18.83 18.25
CA ASN A 2 -4.68 -17.87 17.47
C ASN A 2 -4.03 -16.49 17.63
N ILE A 3 -3.45 -15.95 16.55
CA ILE A 3 -2.67 -14.70 16.59
C ILE A 3 -3.50 -13.50 17.02
N ILE A 4 -4.77 -13.43 16.59
CA ILE A 4 -5.70 -12.36 16.95
C ILE A 4 -6.01 -12.42 18.44
N LYS A 5 -6.33 -13.61 18.97
CA LYS A 5 -6.57 -13.78 20.41
C LYS A 5 -5.35 -13.38 21.25
N TRP A 6 -4.14 -13.67 20.78
CA TRP A 6 -2.89 -13.28 21.45
C TRP A 6 -2.63 -11.77 21.43
N LEU A 7 -2.95 -11.09 20.32
CA LEU A 7 -2.89 -9.63 20.23
C LEU A 7 -3.94 -8.96 21.14
N LEU A 8 -5.17 -9.48 21.15
CA LEU A 8 -6.26 -8.98 22.00
C LEU A 8 -6.03 -9.18 23.51
N SER A 9 -5.02 -9.97 23.89
CA SER A 9 -4.60 -10.13 25.29
C SER A 9 -3.43 -9.21 25.68
N GLY A 10 -3.06 -8.26 24.81
CA GLY A 10 -1.93 -7.35 24.99
C GLY A 10 -2.30 -6.03 25.68
N ASP A 11 -1.43 -5.03 25.51
CA ASP A 11 -1.68 -3.65 25.95
C ASP A 11 -2.95 -3.08 25.31
N VAL A 12 -3.69 -2.27 26.07
CA VAL A 12 -4.98 -1.67 25.66
C VAL A 12 -4.88 -0.92 24.32
N SER A 13 -3.73 -0.29 24.05
CA SER A 13 -3.45 0.43 22.80
C SER A 13 -3.42 -0.52 21.59
N ILE A 14 -2.87 -1.72 21.78
CA ILE A 14 -2.83 -2.77 20.76
C ILE A 14 -4.22 -3.36 20.57
N VAL A 15 -4.94 -3.61 21.66
CA VAL A 15 -6.32 -4.14 21.61
C VAL A 15 -7.24 -3.21 20.81
N TYR A 16 -7.19 -1.91 21.09
CA TYR A 16 -7.97 -0.91 20.35
C TYR A 16 -7.64 -0.94 18.86
N GLN A 17 -6.35 -0.87 18.51
CA GLN A 17 -5.92 -0.80 17.12
C GLN A 17 -6.18 -2.09 16.34
N VAL A 18 -6.08 -3.27 16.97
CA VAL A 18 -6.43 -4.56 16.34
C VAL A 18 -7.93 -4.68 16.09
N LYS A 19 -8.77 -4.25 17.04
CA LYS A 19 -10.22 -4.20 16.86
C LYS A 19 -10.60 -3.30 15.68
N ARG A 20 -10.07 -2.09 15.64
CA ARG A 20 -10.37 -1.11 14.57
C ARG A 20 -9.85 -1.57 13.21
N ASP A 21 -8.56 -1.89 13.12
CA ASP A 21 -7.88 -2.05 11.82
C ASP A 21 -7.95 -3.46 11.24
N ILE A 22 -8.15 -4.49 12.08
CA ILE A 22 -8.19 -5.90 11.62
C ILE A 22 -9.60 -6.47 11.73
N LEU A 23 -10.36 -6.13 12.78
CA LEU A 23 -11.71 -6.65 12.98
C LEU A 23 -12.81 -5.71 12.46
N GLY A 24 -12.48 -4.48 12.09
CA GLY A 24 -13.46 -3.48 11.64
C GLY A 24 -14.41 -3.01 12.75
N ILE A 25 -14.01 -3.11 14.02
CA ILE A 25 -14.81 -2.72 15.18
C ILE A 25 -14.14 -1.51 15.84
N ASP A 26 -14.68 -0.31 15.61
CA ASP A 26 -14.19 0.92 16.25
C ASP A 26 -14.78 1.08 17.66
N ASP A 27 -14.16 0.38 18.59
CA ASP A 27 -14.62 0.28 19.98
C ASP A 27 -13.97 1.35 20.85
N MET A 28 -14.55 2.55 20.84
CA MET A 28 -14.01 3.76 21.50
C MET A 28 -13.77 3.60 23.00
N GLN A 29 -14.41 2.62 23.66
CA GLN A 29 -14.16 2.33 25.08
C GLN A 29 -12.71 1.90 25.34
N PHE A 30 -12.06 1.23 24.37
CA PHE A 30 -10.65 0.86 24.51
C PHE A 30 -9.76 2.08 24.34
N LYS A 31 -10.09 2.99 23.41
CA LYS A 31 -9.34 4.23 23.20
C LYS A 31 -9.30 5.11 24.45
N THR A 32 -10.45 5.26 25.14
CA THR A 32 -10.53 6.08 26.37
C THR A 32 -9.79 5.45 27.56
N ARG A 33 -9.61 4.13 27.58
CA ARG A 33 -8.84 3.43 28.61
C ARG A 33 -7.33 3.60 28.49
N ILE A 34 -6.82 3.97 27.31
CA ILE A 34 -5.36 4.14 27.06
C ILE A 34 -4.75 5.17 28.02
N GLU A 35 -5.50 6.21 28.40
CA GLU A 35 -5.06 7.21 29.39
C GLU A 35 -4.85 6.62 30.80
N LYS A 36 -5.59 5.56 31.14
CA LYS A 36 -5.70 5.01 32.50
C LYS A 36 -5.05 3.65 32.67
N GLU A 37 -4.62 3.02 31.59
CA GLU A 37 -4.10 1.66 31.57
C GLU A 37 -2.89 1.52 30.65
N GLY A 38 -2.01 0.58 30.97
CA GLY A 38 -0.91 0.17 30.08
C GLY A 38 0.10 1.27 29.79
N TYR A 39 0.71 1.22 28.60
CA TYR A 39 1.79 2.12 28.22
C TYR A 39 1.37 3.59 28.16
N GLY A 40 0.11 3.89 27.82
CA GLY A 40 -0.40 5.26 27.72
C GLY A 40 -0.36 5.95 29.08
N ARG A 41 -0.93 5.31 30.12
CA ARG A 41 -0.82 5.77 31.51
C ARG A 41 0.63 5.89 31.96
N ASP A 42 1.44 4.86 31.70
CA ASP A 42 2.82 4.81 32.19
C ASP A 42 3.68 5.96 31.61
N PHE A 43 3.40 6.42 30.38
CA PHE A 43 4.00 7.64 29.84
C PHE A 43 3.45 8.89 30.54
N LEU A 44 2.13 9.04 30.68
CA LEU A 44 1.54 10.23 31.30
C LEU A 44 2.05 10.47 32.73
N GLU A 45 2.21 9.41 33.52
CA GLU A 45 2.75 9.47 34.89
C GLU A 45 4.22 9.92 34.97
N ARG A 46 4.94 9.93 33.84
CA ARG A 46 6.35 10.38 33.76
C ARG A 46 6.49 11.85 33.37
N GLN A 47 5.39 12.58 33.20
CA GLN A 47 5.46 14.02 33.00
C GLN A 47 5.97 14.68 34.28
N ASN A 48 6.95 15.56 34.15
CA ASN A 48 7.47 16.31 35.28
C ASN A 48 6.54 17.47 35.63
N ILE A 49 6.70 18.01 36.84
CA ILE A 49 5.94 19.18 37.33
C ILE A 49 6.09 20.42 36.43
N ASN A 50 7.17 20.51 35.65
CA ASN A 50 7.40 21.58 34.69
C ASN A 50 6.59 21.44 33.38
N GLY A 51 5.73 20.41 33.27
CA GLY A 51 4.90 20.13 32.10
C GLY A 51 5.63 19.38 30.97
N HIS A 52 6.94 19.14 31.07
CA HIS A 52 7.67 18.37 30.06
C HIS A 52 7.88 16.91 30.48
N TRP A 53 8.04 16.05 29.48
CA TRP A 53 8.75 14.79 29.67
C TRP A 53 10.24 15.05 29.52
N GLY A 54 11.03 14.48 30.44
CA GLY A 54 12.45 14.79 30.51
C GLY A 54 12.67 16.25 30.94
N ARG A 55 13.72 16.88 30.43
CA ARG A 55 14.10 18.25 30.83
C ARG A 55 13.35 19.34 30.05
N SER A 56 13.02 19.09 28.78
CA SER A 56 12.43 20.08 27.86
C SER A 56 11.90 19.40 26.58
N PHE A 57 11.46 20.20 25.61
CA PHE A 57 10.98 19.77 24.29
C PHE A 57 11.73 18.57 23.70
N TYR A 58 13.07 18.64 23.57
CA TYR A 58 13.87 17.62 22.89
C TYR A 58 15.01 17.03 23.76
N GLN A 59 15.00 17.25 25.09
CA GLN A 59 16.10 16.80 25.96
C GLN A 59 15.63 16.03 27.20
N PRO A 60 16.29 14.91 27.57
CA PRO A 60 17.16 14.07 26.75
C PRO A 60 16.38 13.40 25.62
N LYS A 61 17.04 13.03 24.52
CA LYS A 61 16.39 12.58 23.26
C LYS A 61 15.15 11.71 23.48
N TRP A 62 15.27 10.44 23.88
CA TRP A 62 14.09 9.54 23.91
C TRP A 62 13.12 9.72 25.06
N THR A 63 13.49 10.46 26.10
CA THR A 63 12.60 10.74 27.24
C THR A 63 12.01 12.14 27.19
N SER A 64 12.28 12.89 26.11
CA SER A 64 11.81 14.27 25.93
C SER A 64 10.32 14.35 25.60
N SER A 65 9.74 15.54 25.71
CA SER A 65 8.35 15.78 25.27
C SER A 65 8.12 15.38 23.82
N HIS A 66 9.04 15.71 22.90
CA HIS A 66 8.90 15.39 21.48
C HIS A 66 8.66 13.89 21.24
N TYR A 67 9.55 13.03 21.73
CA TYR A 67 9.41 11.59 21.51
C TYR A 67 8.33 10.96 22.38
N THR A 68 8.02 11.53 23.54
CA THR A 68 6.92 11.01 24.38
C THR A 68 5.57 11.32 23.74
N LEU A 69 5.38 12.52 23.20
CA LEU A 69 4.16 12.90 22.45
C LEU A 69 3.99 12.05 21.19
N LEU A 70 5.08 11.81 20.46
CA LEU A 70 5.06 10.91 19.30
C LEU A 70 4.68 9.47 19.69
N ASP A 71 5.27 8.94 20.76
CA ASP A 71 4.94 7.59 21.24
C ASP A 71 3.47 7.52 21.73
N LEU A 72 2.99 8.54 22.46
CA LEU A 72 1.58 8.66 22.88
C LEU A 72 0.62 8.68 21.69
N LYS A 73 0.92 9.44 20.62
CA LYS A 73 0.16 9.43 19.38
C LYS A 73 0.13 8.04 18.74
N ASN A 74 1.27 7.35 18.68
CA ASN A 74 1.35 5.99 18.13
C ASN A 74 0.56 4.96 18.96
N LEU A 75 0.39 5.21 20.26
CA LEU A 75 -0.52 4.44 21.11
C LEU A 75 -2.01 4.71 20.81
N ASN A 76 -2.34 5.76 20.04
CA ASN A 76 -3.70 6.24 19.74
C ASN A 76 -4.44 6.80 20.97
N ILE A 77 -3.70 7.34 21.94
CA ILE A 77 -4.32 8.02 23.08
C ILE A 77 -5.09 9.29 22.64
N GLY A 78 -6.18 9.61 23.32
CA GLY A 78 -6.91 10.87 23.12
C GLY A 78 -6.16 12.08 23.68
N LYS A 79 -6.66 13.28 23.34
CA LYS A 79 -6.18 14.55 23.91
C LYS A 79 -6.45 14.58 25.42
N THR A 80 -5.44 15.00 26.19
CA THR A 80 -5.57 15.29 27.63
C THR A 80 -5.05 16.71 27.90
N SER A 81 -5.50 17.33 29.00
CA SER A 81 -5.02 18.68 29.35
C SER A 81 -3.51 18.73 29.63
N ALA A 82 -2.91 17.61 30.05
CA ALA A 82 -1.46 17.51 30.23
C ALA A 82 -0.70 17.59 28.90
N ILE A 83 -1.23 16.90 27.88
CA ILE A 83 -0.68 16.92 26.51
C ILE A 83 -0.85 18.30 25.88
N GLU A 84 -2.06 18.85 25.95
CA GLU A 84 -2.42 20.16 25.39
C GLU A 84 -1.50 21.27 25.90
N ARG A 85 -1.36 21.39 27.24
CA ARG A 85 -0.45 22.37 27.85
C ARG A 85 1.01 22.20 27.43
N THR A 86 1.45 20.95 27.20
CA THR A 86 2.83 20.70 26.74
C THR A 86 3.02 21.19 25.31
N ILE A 87 2.05 20.94 24.43
CA ILE A 87 2.09 21.37 23.03
C ILE A 87 2.05 22.88 22.94
N GLU A 88 1.16 23.55 23.69
CA GLU A 88 1.10 25.01 23.76
C GLU A 88 2.44 25.59 24.20
N LYS A 89 3.03 25.04 25.27
CA LYS A 89 4.35 25.46 25.75
C LYS A 89 5.45 25.29 24.70
N ILE A 90 5.43 24.21 23.92
CA ILE A 90 6.40 24.00 22.84
C ILE A 90 6.19 25.02 21.72
N LEU A 91 4.95 25.25 21.30
CA LEU A 91 4.63 26.23 20.24
C LEU A 91 4.99 27.66 20.65
N ASP A 92 4.90 27.98 21.94
CA ASP A 92 5.22 29.33 22.43
C ASP A 92 6.73 29.53 22.66
N GLU A 93 7.49 28.46 22.96
CA GLU A 93 8.90 28.57 23.39
C GLU A 93 9.93 28.01 22.39
N ASN A 94 9.51 27.28 21.36
CA ASN A 94 10.42 26.54 20.47
C ASN A 94 10.26 26.83 18.98
N ILE A 95 9.42 27.80 18.57
CA ILE A 95 9.40 28.27 17.18
C ILE A 95 10.61 29.17 16.93
N GLU A 96 11.34 28.86 15.87
CA GLU A 96 12.53 29.61 15.43
C GLU A 96 12.16 30.63 14.34
N GLU A 97 13.07 31.56 14.03
CA GLU A 97 12.88 32.55 12.96
C GLU A 97 12.61 31.93 11.57
N ASP A 98 13.04 30.68 11.33
CA ASP A 98 12.74 29.93 10.10
C ASP A 98 11.32 29.32 10.07
N GLY A 99 10.52 29.54 11.10
CA GLY A 99 9.12 29.10 11.23
C GLY A 99 8.96 27.68 11.78
N GLY A 100 10.03 26.89 11.84
CA GLY A 100 10.00 25.52 12.35
C GLY A 100 10.12 25.46 13.88
N VAL A 101 9.66 24.34 14.44
CA VAL A 101 9.95 23.98 15.84
C VAL A 101 11.38 23.45 15.94
N ASN A 102 12.21 24.13 16.73
CA ASN A 102 13.63 23.88 16.81
C ASN A 102 14.00 23.11 18.10
N PRO A 103 14.65 21.92 17.98
CA PRO A 103 15.12 21.16 19.14
C PRO A 103 16.37 21.76 19.80
N HIS A 104 17.07 22.68 19.12
CA HIS A 104 18.33 23.25 19.54
C HIS A 104 18.13 24.65 20.13
N ARG A 105 18.82 24.95 21.23
CA ARG A 105 18.84 26.30 21.81
C ARG A 105 19.97 27.18 21.30
N SER A 106 20.97 26.58 20.65
CA SER A 106 22.23 27.24 20.26
C SER A 106 22.45 27.27 18.75
N VAL A 107 21.57 26.64 17.98
CA VAL A 107 21.66 26.60 16.51
C VAL A 107 20.31 27.06 15.99
N PRO A 108 20.22 28.25 15.37
CA PRO A 108 18.95 28.84 14.94
C PRO A 108 18.52 28.27 13.58
N LYS A 109 18.42 26.95 13.49
CA LYS A 109 18.03 26.22 12.28
C LYS A 109 17.20 25.01 12.67
N SER A 110 16.00 24.91 12.12
CA SER A 110 15.08 23.81 12.35
C SER A 110 15.42 22.58 11.51
N ASP A 111 15.07 21.39 12.02
CA ASP A 111 15.21 20.12 11.32
C ASP A 111 13.85 19.66 10.77
N VAL A 112 13.76 19.42 9.46
CA VAL A 112 12.50 19.04 8.79
C VAL A 112 11.92 17.71 9.27
N CYS A 113 12.75 16.74 9.67
CA CYS A 113 12.26 15.46 10.20
C CYS A 113 11.60 15.65 11.56
N ILE A 114 12.14 16.53 12.40
CA ILE A 114 11.54 16.90 13.70
C ILE A 114 10.23 17.64 13.49
N ASN A 115 10.19 18.55 12.52
CA ASN A 115 8.97 19.30 12.18
C ASN A 115 7.88 18.40 11.59
N GLY A 116 8.23 17.44 10.74
CA GLY A 116 7.27 16.43 10.24
C GLY A 116 6.65 15.61 11.38
N MET A 117 7.46 15.08 12.30
CA MET A 117 6.94 14.37 13.48
C MET A 117 6.19 15.29 14.45
N ALA A 118 6.57 16.56 14.55
CA ALA A 118 5.89 17.53 15.40
C ALA A 118 4.51 17.88 14.85
N LEU A 119 4.41 18.17 13.56
CA LEU A 119 3.14 18.37 12.87
C LEU A 119 2.22 17.17 13.10
N ASP A 120 2.75 15.95 12.95
CA ASP A 120 2.01 14.70 13.19
C ASP A 120 1.31 14.67 14.56
N TYR A 121 2.07 14.72 15.67
CA TYR A 121 1.44 14.63 16.99
C TYR A 121 0.69 15.91 17.38
N MET A 122 1.09 17.10 16.91
CA MET A 122 0.39 18.35 17.24
C MET A 122 -1.01 18.38 16.62
N CYS A 123 -1.14 17.95 15.36
CA CYS A 123 -2.42 17.78 14.71
C CYS A 123 -3.27 16.72 15.40
N TRP A 124 -2.69 15.54 15.69
CA TRP A 124 -3.40 14.47 16.39
C TRP A 124 -4.02 14.91 17.72
N PHE A 125 -3.32 15.78 18.45
CA PHE A 125 -3.77 16.31 19.73
C PHE A 125 -4.52 17.66 19.60
N GLY A 126 -4.89 18.07 18.40
CA GLY A 126 -5.78 19.21 18.15
C GLY A 126 -5.18 20.57 18.48
N ALA A 127 -3.89 20.79 18.19
CA ALA A 127 -3.29 22.12 18.25
C ALA A 127 -4.02 23.11 17.33
N GLN A 128 -4.10 24.38 17.69
CA GLN A 128 -4.82 25.38 16.87
C GLN A 128 -4.10 25.59 15.53
N GLU A 129 -4.86 25.59 14.43
CA GLU A 129 -4.30 25.65 13.06
C GLU A 129 -3.38 26.85 12.83
N ASN A 130 -3.77 28.03 13.30
CA ASN A 130 -2.99 29.26 13.17
C ASN A 130 -1.62 29.18 13.86
N LYS A 131 -1.46 28.34 14.90
CA LYS A 131 -0.15 28.09 15.54
C LYS A 131 0.72 27.10 14.76
N LEU A 132 0.17 26.39 13.77
CA LEU A 132 0.88 25.42 12.94
C LEU A 132 1.29 25.99 11.58
N GLU A 133 0.75 27.14 11.15
CA GLU A 133 1.01 27.73 9.83
C GLU A 133 2.50 27.90 9.55
N SER A 134 3.28 28.41 10.51
CA SER A 134 4.73 28.58 10.34
C SER A 134 5.46 27.26 10.16
N ILE A 135 5.01 26.19 10.81
CA ILE A 135 5.57 24.84 10.68
C ILE A 135 5.24 24.28 9.29
N VAL A 136 4.02 24.52 8.80
CA VAL A 136 3.59 24.15 7.44
C VAL A 136 4.43 24.86 6.39
N ASP A 137 4.60 26.18 6.51
CA ASP A 137 5.43 26.97 5.61
C ASP A 137 6.89 26.52 5.64
N PHE A 138 7.42 26.27 6.83
CA PHE A 138 8.76 25.71 6.99
C PHE A 138 8.86 24.36 6.26
N ILE A 139 7.95 23.42 6.48
CA ILE A 139 7.96 22.11 5.80
C ILE A 139 7.94 22.28 4.28
N ILE A 140 7.06 23.12 3.74
CA ILE A 140 6.96 23.36 2.29
C ILE A 140 8.28 23.93 1.74
N SER A 141 8.91 24.85 2.46
CA SER A 141 10.20 25.45 2.07
C SER A 141 11.35 24.42 1.98
N GLN A 142 11.23 23.29 2.68
CA GLN A 142 12.24 22.24 2.72
C GLN A 142 12.02 21.13 1.67
N HIS A 143 10.99 21.25 0.82
CA HIS A 143 10.71 20.27 -0.22
C HIS A 143 11.80 20.27 -1.30
N MET A 144 12.36 19.10 -1.59
CA MET A 144 13.48 18.98 -2.52
C MET A 144 13.01 18.66 -3.95
N PRO A 145 13.83 19.00 -4.99
CA PRO A 145 13.46 18.76 -6.39
C PRO A 145 13.20 17.29 -6.76
N ASP A 146 13.80 16.34 -6.04
CA ASP A 146 13.59 14.89 -6.20
C ASP A 146 12.34 14.37 -5.47
N GLY A 147 11.51 15.28 -4.94
CA GLY A 147 10.20 14.97 -4.37
C GLY A 147 10.20 14.65 -2.88
N GLY A 148 11.37 14.45 -2.26
CA GLY A 148 11.49 14.11 -0.84
C GLY A 148 11.97 15.25 0.06
N PHE A 149 12.55 14.86 1.20
CA PHE A 149 13.10 15.77 2.22
C PHE A 149 14.45 15.29 2.74
N ASN A 150 15.27 16.22 3.24
CA ASN A 150 16.51 15.90 3.95
C ASN A 150 16.80 16.89 5.08
N CYS A 151 17.02 16.39 6.30
CA CYS A 151 17.40 17.19 7.46
C CYS A 151 18.62 18.10 7.20
N ARG A 152 19.55 17.66 6.34
CA ARG A 152 20.78 18.42 6.04
C ARG A 152 20.53 19.66 5.20
N LEU A 153 19.39 19.78 4.52
CA LEU A 153 19.11 20.89 3.62
C LEU A 153 19.26 22.25 4.32
N ASN A 154 18.58 22.42 5.45
CA ASN A 154 18.60 23.68 6.21
C ASN A 154 19.97 23.98 6.85
N TYR A 155 20.73 22.94 7.22
CA TYR A 155 21.99 23.09 7.94
C TYR A 155 23.20 23.30 7.02
N SER A 156 23.40 22.38 6.08
CA SER A 156 24.63 22.25 5.28
C SER A 156 24.35 22.15 3.77
N GLY A 157 23.08 22.18 3.36
CA GLY A 157 22.65 21.79 2.03
C GLY A 157 22.51 20.27 1.86
N ALA A 158 21.71 19.88 0.88
CA ALA A 158 21.52 18.50 0.44
C ALA A 158 21.18 18.49 -1.05
N VAL A 159 21.72 17.50 -1.79
CA VAL A 159 21.40 17.29 -3.21
C VAL A 159 20.47 16.09 -3.44
N HIS A 160 20.30 15.25 -2.42
CA HIS A 160 19.43 14.07 -2.46
C HIS A 160 18.61 13.98 -1.18
N SER A 161 17.35 13.58 -1.35
CA SER A 161 16.42 13.31 -0.27
C SER A 161 16.78 12.06 0.53
N SER A 162 16.22 11.98 1.72
CA SER A 162 16.43 10.93 2.71
C SER A 162 15.11 10.24 2.98
N LEU A 163 15.08 8.91 2.94
CA LEU A 163 13.88 8.13 3.31
C LEU A 163 13.43 8.40 4.77
N HIS A 164 14.36 8.69 5.69
CA HIS A 164 14.04 9.03 7.08
C HIS A 164 13.22 10.31 7.20
N SER A 165 13.71 11.38 6.58
CA SER A 165 13.11 12.70 6.68
C SER A 165 11.81 12.72 5.90
N THR A 166 11.83 12.14 4.69
CA THR A 166 10.66 12.06 3.82
C THR A 166 9.50 11.38 4.53
N LEU A 167 9.68 10.14 5.00
CA LEU A 167 8.59 9.41 5.67
C LEU A 167 8.04 10.14 6.90
N SER A 168 8.90 10.79 7.69
CA SER A 168 8.47 11.53 8.88
C SER A 168 7.62 12.75 8.55
N VAL A 169 7.89 13.42 7.42
CA VAL A 169 7.07 14.54 6.92
C VAL A 169 5.76 14.03 6.35
N LEU A 170 5.79 12.93 5.58
CA LEU A 170 4.57 12.36 4.99
C LEU A 170 3.56 11.92 6.05
N GLU A 171 4.02 11.29 7.14
CA GLU A 171 3.15 10.93 8.28
C GLU A 171 2.50 12.17 8.92
N GLY A 172 3.23 13.28 9.01
CA GLY A 172 2.71 14.57 9.48
C GLY A 172 1.67 15.17 8.55
N ILE A 173 1.92 15.21 7.24
CA ILE A 173 0.97 15.71 6.24
C ILE A 173 -0.32 14.87 6.26
N ARG A 174 -0.20 13.55 6.35
CA ARG A 174 -1.36 12.66 6.40
C ARG A 174 -2.25 12.94 7.61
N THR A 175 -1.64 13.14 8.78
CA THR A 175 -2.38 13.46 10.00
C THR A 175 -2.97 14.87 9.94
N TYR A 176 -2.27 15.82 9.32
CA TYR A 176 -2.78 17.18 9.07
C TYR A 176 -4.09 17.14 8.25
N GLU A 177 -4.11 16.39 7.13
CA GLU A 177 -5.32 16.20 6.33
C GLU A 177 -6.42 15.47 7.12
N GLU A 178 -6.10 14.36 7.78
CA GLU A 178 -7.07 13.52 8.50
C GLU A 178 -7.77 14.25 9.67
N GLN A 179 -7.10 15.22 10.28
CA GLN A 179 -7.66 16.04 11.35
C GLN A 179 -8.42 17.27 10.83
N GLY A 180 -8.52 17.45 9.51
CA GLY A 180 -9.33 18.49 8.89
C GLY A 180 -8.67 19.86 8.83
N TYR A 181 -7.35 19.95 9.00
CA TYR A 181 -6.62 21.19 8.77
C TYR A 181 -6.57 21.50 7.26
N SER A 182 -6.57 22.78 6.92
CA SER A 182 -6.83 23.32 5.57
C SER A 182 -5.77 24.30 5.08
N TYR A 183 -5.00 24.94 5.97
CA TYR A 183 -3.98 25.91 5.57
C TYR A 183 -2.93 25.26 4.66
N ARG A 184 -2.84 25.76 3.41
CA ARG A 184 -1.97 25.24 2.34
C ARG A 184 -2.06 23.72 2.11
N LEU A 185 -3.20 23.11 2.43
CA LEU A 185 -3.40 21.67 2.32
C LEU A 185 -3.12 21.16 0.89
N HIS A 186 -3.54 21.89 -0.14
CA HIS A 186 -3.30 21.48 -1.53
C HIS A 186 -1.80 21.31 -1.84
N ASP A 187 -0.96 22.25 -1.39
CA ASP A 187 0.49 22.17 -1.57
C ASP A 187 1.08 20.95 -0.86
N LEU A 188 0.62 20.70 0.38
CA LEU A 188 1.05 19.54 1.17
C LEU A 188 0.65 18.22 0.50
N LEU A 189 -0.55 18.10 -0.09
CA LEU A 189 -0.99 16.88 -0.76
C LEU A 189 -0.19 16.60 -2.03
N GLU A 190 0.16 17.63 -2.80
CA GLU A 190 1.04 17.47 -3.97
C GLU A 190 2.47 17.08 -3.55
N ILE A 191 2.97 17.66 -2.46
CA ILE A 191 4.24 17.26 -1.85
C ILE A 191 4.18 15.81 -1.36
N GLU A 192 3.10 15.40 -0.70
CA GLU A 192 2.93 14.03 -0.20
C GLU A 192 2.89 13.02 -1.35
N LYS A 193 2.22 13.37 -2.45
CA LYS A 193 2.22 12.56 -3.68
C LYS A 193 3.64 12.37 -4.22
N LYS A 194 4.43 13.45 -4.34
CA LYS A 194 5.83 13.37 -4.81
C LYS A 194 6.73 12.59 -3.85
N GLY A 195 6.54 12.76 -2.53
CA GLY A 195 7.31 12.01 -1.54
C GLY A 195 6.97 10.52 -1.52
N ARG A 196 5.71 10.13 -1.79
CA ARG A 196 5.33 8.72 -2.00
C ARG A 196 6.05 8.15 -3.22
N GLU A 197 6.07 8.88 -4.33
CA GLU A 197 6.77 8.46 -5.54
C GLU A 197 8.27 8.29 -5.29
N PHE A 198 8.91 9.23 -4.59
CA PHE A 198 10.31 9.12 -4.15
C PHE A 198 10.57 7.81 -3.37
N ILE A 199 9.70 7.44 -2.41
CA ILE A 199 9.87 6.18 -1.66
C ILE A 199 9.68 4.95 -2.57
N LEU A 200 8.75 5.01 -3.53
CA LEU A 200 8.46 3.91 -4.46
C LEU A 200 9.57 3.71 -5.50
N GLU A 201 10.16 4.77 -6.04
CA GLU A 201 11.34 4.71 -6.93
C GLU A 201 12.50 3.98 -6.25
N HIS A 202 12.65 4.16 -4.94
CA HIS A 202 13.63 3.46 -4.13
C HIS A 202 13.19 2.05 -3.71
N ARG A 203 12.08 1.52 -4.24
CA ARG A 203 11.48 0.22 -3.86
C ARG A 203 11.47 0.04 -2.33
N LEU A 204 11.16 1.14 -1.62
CA LEU A 204 11.18 1.33 -0.17
C LEU A 204 12.54 1.21 0.55
N TYR A 205 13.61 0.63 -0.03
CA TYR A 205 14.90 0.50 0.68
C TYR A 205 16.14 0.33 -0.21
N LYS A 206 15.97 0.36 -1.53
CA LYS A 206 17.02 0.19 -2.54
C LYS A 206 17.36 1.51 -3.20
N SER A 207 18.58 1.62 -3.72
CA SER A 207 18.94 2.76 -4.56
C SER A 207 18.16 2.67 -5.88
N ASP A 208 17.56 3.79 -6.26
CA ASP A 208 16.97 4.07 -7.57
C ASP A 208 17.98 3.92 -8.72
N LYS A 209 19.27 4.19 -8.47
CA LYS A 209 20.35 4.12 -9.46
C LYS A 209 20.97 2.74 -9.63
N THR A 210 21.24 2.05 -8.51
CA THR A 210 22.01 0.79 -8.54
C THR A 210 21.19 -0.45 -8.24
N GLY A 211 19.97 -0.30 -7.68
CA GLY A 211 19.17 -1.42 -7.18
C GLY A 211 19.69 -2.05 -5.87
N GLU A 212 20.85 -1.62 -5.36
CA GLU A 212 21.45 -2.12 -4.14
C GLU A 212 20.75 -1.61 -2.88
N ILE A 213 20.87 -2.35 -1.77
CA ILE A 213 20.32 -1.95 -0.46
C ILE A 213 20.97 -0.66 0.03
N ILE A 214 20.19 0.40 0.26
CA ILE A 214 20.69 1.69 0.78
C ILE A 214 21.31 1.51 2.18
N SER A 215 20.58 0.83 3.06
CA SER A 215 21.05 0.51 4.41
C SER A 215 20.40 -0.77 4.93
N LYS A 216 21.21 -1.69 5.43
CA LYS A 216 20.72 -2.91 6.09
C LYS A 216 19.82 -2.62 7.29
N SER A 217 19.96 -1.45 7.92
CA SER A 217 19.10 -1.07 9.04
C SER A 217 17.64 -0.86 8.64
N PHE A 218 17.36 -0.53 7.37
CA PHE A 218 15.98 -0.37 6.89
C PHE A 218 15.21 -1.69 6.88
N LEU A 219 15.93 -2.81 6.87
CA LEU A 219 15.36 -4.15 6.95
C LEU A 219 15.22 -4.64 8.40
N MET A 220 15.52 -3.83 9.42
CA MET A 220 15.45 -4.24 10.82
C MET A 220 14.18 -3.70 11.48
N LEU A 221 13.21 -4.57 11.73
CA LEU A 221 11.92 -4.18 12.29
C LEU A 221 12.09 -3.68 13.73
N SER A 222 11.80 -2.40 13.95
CA SER A 222 11.96 -1.74 15.24
C SER A 222 10.64 -1.19 15.76
N TYR A 223 10.47 -1.18 17.08
CA TYR A 223 9.37 -0.49 17.72
C TYR A 223 9.76 -0.01 19.14
N PRO A 224 9.41 1.23 19.53
CA PRO A 224 8.90 2.30 18.68
C PRO A 224 9.91 2.72 17.61
N SER A 225 9.46 3.01 16.38
CA SER A 225 10.35 3.38 15.26
C SER A 225 10.96 4.77 15.41
N ARG A 226 10.24 5.70 16.09
CA ARG A 226 10.66 7.10 16.26
C ARG A 226 11.02 7.72 14.90
N TRP A 227 12.13 8.45 14.80
CA TRP A 227 12.60 9.02 13.52
C TRP A 227 13.20 7.98 12.57
N LYS A 228 13.53 6.77 13.04
CA LYS A 228 14.22 5.79 12.19
C LYS A 228 13.26 5.21 11.16
N TYR A 229 13.81 5.03 9.97
CA TYR A 229 13.14 4.40 8.85
C TYR A 229 13.36 2.89 8.94
N ASP A 230 12.28 2.14 8.77
CA ASP A 230 12.30 0.74 8.42
C ASP A 230 11.15 0.46 7.46
N ILE A 231 11.28 -0.61 6.68
CA ILE A 231 10.29 -0.98 5.65
C ILE A 231 8.88 -1.17 6.22
N LEU A 232 8.75 -1.59 7.49
CA LEU A 232 7.44 -1.80 8.09
C LEU A 232 6.78 -0.47 8.47
N ARG A 233 7.54 0.53 8.94
CA ARG A 233 7.00 1.89 9.14
C ARG A 233 6.52 2.48 7.82
N ALA A 234 7.31 2.36 6.75
CA ALA A 234 6.91 2.84 5.43
C ALA A 234 5.63 2.13 4.95
N LEU A 235 5.59 0.79 4.96
CA LEU A 235 4.41 0.04 4.53
C LEU A 235 3.17 0.36 5.38
N VAL A 236 3.33 0.60 6.69
CA VAL A 236 2.23 1.05 7.56
C VAL A 236 1.72 2.43 7.14
N TYR A 237 2.61 3.37 6.79
CA TYR A 237 2.21 4.68 6.26
C TYR A 237 1.41 4.53 4.95
N PHE A 238 1.90 3.77 3.97
CA PHE A 238 1.16 3.50 2.71
C PHE A 238 -0.20 2.84 2.99
N ALA A 239 -0.25 1.95 3.98
CA ALA A 239 -1.49 1.30 4.39
C ALA A 239 -2.49 2.30 4.98
N ASN A 240 -2.04 3.18 5.88
CA ASN A 240 -2.87 4.22 6.49
C ASN A 240 -3.36 5.24 5.46
N ALA A 241 -2.46 5.72 4.60
CA ALA A 241 -2.74 6.74 3.60
C ALA A 241 -3.61 6.27 2.43
N GLY A 242 -4.27 5.11 2.54
CA GLY A 242 -5.17 4.62 1.48
C GLY A 242 -4.48 4.22 0.18
N VAL A 243 -3.15 4.27 0.09
CA VAL A 243 -2.43 4.02 -1.17
C VAL A 243 -2.67 2.59 -1.65
N PRO A 244 -3.10 2.39 -2.92
CA PRO A 244 -3.23 1.08 -3.52
C PRO A 244 -1.91 0.31 -3.52
N TYR A 245 -2.01 -0.99 -3.77
CA TYR A 245 -0.83 -1.81 -4.00
C TYR A 245 -0.06 -1.31 -5.24
N ASP A 246 1.27 -1.21 -5.12
CA ASP A 246 2.19 -0.89 -6.22
C ASP A 246 3.25 -2.00 -6.29
N ASP A 247 3.59 -2.45 -7.50
CA ASP A 247 4.54 -3.56 -7.72
C ASP A 247 5.92 -3.26 -7.09
N ARG A 248 6.32 -1.99 -6.99
CA ARG A 248 7.58 -1.55 -6.37
C ARG A 248 7.63 -1.81 -4.86
N MET A 249 6.50 -2.17 -4.23
CA MET A 249 6.42 -2.61 -2.83
C MET A 249 6.84 -4.07 -2.63
N ASN A 250 6.92 -4.88 -3.69
CA ASN A 250 7.13 -6.34 -3.57
C ASN A 250 8.36 -6.70 -2.76
N ASP A 251 9.50 -6.07 -3.04
CA ASP A 251 10.76 -6.38 -2.38
C ASP A 251 10.66 -6.18 -0.85
N ALA A 252 9.89 -5.19 -0.41
CA ALA A 252 9.68 -4.91 1.01
C ALA A 252 8.64 -5.87 1.63
N LEU A 253 7.58 -6.19 0.90
CA LEU A 253 6.56 -7.18 1.32
C LEU A 253 7.17 -8.58 1.45
N ASP A 254 8.06 -8.97 0.55
CA ASP A 254 8.83 -10.22 0.60
C ASP A 254 9.66 -10.29 1.88
N VAL A 255 10.45 -9.24 2.14
CA VAL A 255 11.25 -9.16 3.36
C VAL A 255 10.36 -9.20 4.61
N LEU A 256 9.20 -8.54 4.57
CA LEU A 256 8.23 -8.59 5.67
C LEU A 256 7.72 -10.02 5.90
N VAL A 257 7.24 -10.71 4.86
CA VAL A 257 6.72 -12.09 4.96
C VAL A 257 7.82 -13.05 5.43
N CYS A 258 9.04 -12.95 4.89
CA CYS A 258 10.17 -13.80 5.31
C CYS A 258 10.58 -13.60 6.77
N LYS A 259 10.25 -12.44 7.38
CA LYS A 259 10.51 -12.18 8.80
C LYS A 259 9.44 -12.74 9.74
N GLN A 260 8.33 -13.26 9.20
CA GLN A 260 7.33 -13.94 10.00
C GLN A 260 7.94 -15.20 10.63
N ARG A 261 7.81 -15.34 11.94
CA ARG A 261 8.22 -16.55 12.65
C ARG A 261 7.24 -17.68 12.42
N LYS A 262 7.67 -18.92 12.68
CA LYS A 262 6.83 -20.13 12.58
C LYS A 262 5.55 -20.05 13.43
N ASN A 263 5.56 -19.30 14.53
CA ASN A 263 4.40 -19.07 15.39
C ASN A 263 3.49 -17.91 14.92
N GLY A 264 3.78 -17.31 13.76
CA GLY A 264 2.99 -16.26 13.13
C GLY A 264 3.31 -14.83 13.58
N THR A 265 4.29 -14.63 14.47
CA THR A 265 4.66 -13.31 15.01
C THR A 265 5.78 -12.65 14.20
N TRP A 266 5.92 -11.34 14.38
CA TRP A 266 7.11 -10.58 13.99
C TRP A 266 7.83 -10.09 15.24
N PRO A 267 9.18 -10.20 15.32
CA PRO A 267 9.92 -9.77 16.49
C PRO A 267 10.29 -8.29 16.48
N VAL A 268 10.69 -7.76 17.64
CA VAL A 268 11.52 -6.54 17.70
C VAL A 268 12.95 -6.92 17.33
N GLN A 269 13.42 -6.58 16.14
CA GLN A 269 14.77 -6.94 15.68
C GLN A 269 15.85 -5.95 16.11
N ALA A 270 15.48 -4.69 16.33
CA ALA A 270 16.41 -3.66 16.73
C ALA A 270 15.81 -2.73 17.78
N LYS A 271 16.59 -2.42 18.82
CA LYS A 271 16.33 -1.36 19.79
C LYS A 271 17.25 -0.18 19.52
N HIS A 272 16.71 1.03 19.60
CA HIS A 272 17.50 2.23 19.44
C HIS A 272 18.29 2.53 20.73
N PRO A 273 19.61 2.79 20.63
CA PRO A 273 20.44 3.06 21.81
C PRO A 273 20.05 4.38 22.47
N GLY A 274 20.11 4.45 23.81
CA GLY A 274 19.85 5.66 24.60
C GLY A 274 18.90 5.40 25.77
N LYS A 275 18.84 6.34 26.71
CA LYS A 275 17.93 6.27 27.88
C LYS A 275 16.49 6.40 27.42
N VAL A 276 15.63 5.47 27.84
CA VAL A 276 14.18 5.45 27.58
C VAL A 276 13.41 5.49 28.90
N HIS A 277 12.12 5.83 28.83
CA HIS A 277 11.22 5.82 30.00
C HIS A 277 10.99 4.39 30.53
N PHE A 278 10.81 3.45 29.61
CA PHE A 278 10.70 2.01 29.80
C PHE A 278 10.81 1.32 28.43
N ASP A 279 11.05 0.01 28.43
CA ASP A 279 10.94 -0.83 27.23
C ASP A 279 9.53 -1.41 27.16
N MET A 280 8.79 -1.14 26.07
CA MET A 280 7.48 -1.77 25.86
C MET A 280 7.64 -3.28 25.64
N GLU A 281 8.60 -3.66 24.79
CA GLU A 281 8.85 -5.06 24.42
C GLU A 281 10.35 -5.34 24.34
N LYS A 282 10.72 -6.60 24.60
CA LYS A 282 12.12 -7.03 24.62
C LYS A 282 12.66 -7.22 23.20
N THR A 283 13.87 -6.72 22.93
CA THR A 283 14.54 -7.00 21.65
C THR A 283 14.79 -8.51 21.47
N GLY A 284 14.51 -9.02 20.29
CA GLY A 284 14.60 -10.43 19.92
C GLY A 284 13.39 -11.27 20.33
N SER A 285 12.48 -10.77 21.17
CA SER A 285 11.25 -11.51 21.50
C SER A 285 10.19 -11.35 20.43
N ASP A 286 9.14 -12.17 20.52
CA ASP A 286 7.90 -11.91 19.80
C ASP A 286 7.37 -10.52 20.18
N SER A 287 6.86 -9.77 19.19
CA SER A 287 6.38 -8.40 19.37
C SER A 287 4.94 -8.30 18.92
N ARG A 288 4.04 -7.92 19.83
CA ARG A 288 2.66 -7.60 19.49
C ARG A 288 2.58 -6.37 18.60
N TRP A 289 3.43 -5.36 18.82
CA TRP A 289 3.45 -4.16 17.99
C TRP A 289 3.83 -4.45 16.55
N ASN A 290 4.96 -5.12 16.32
CA ASN A 290 5.38 -5.47 14.96
C ASN A 290 4.43 -6.50 14.33
N THR A 291 3.87 -7.42 15.11
CA THR A 291 2.86 -8.37 14.59
C THR A 291 1.60 -7.65 14.15
N TYR A 292 1.03 -6.75 14.96
CA TYR A 292 -0.14 -5.94 14.58
C TYR A 292 0.15 -5.10 13.33
N ARG A 293 1.28 -4.36 13.31
CA ARG A 293 1.70 -3.53 12.17
C ARG A 293 1.86 -4.37 10.90
N ALA A 294 2.49 -5.54 10.99
CA ALA A 294 2.67 -6.44 9.85
C ALA A 294 1.33 -6.99 9.35
N LEU A 295 0.44 -7.42 10.25
CA LEU A 295 -0.90 -7.88 9.88
C LEU A 295 -1.71 -6.78 9.22
N LYS A 296 -1.66 -5.54 9.71
CA LYS A 296 -2.32 -4.39 9.08
C LYS A 296 -1.88 -4.19 7.63
N VAL A 297 -0.57 -4.25 7.38
CA VAL A 297 0.00 -4.19 6.02
C VAL A 297 -0.48 -5.37 5.17
N LEU A 298 -0.42 -6.58 5.70
CA LEU A 298 -0.77 -7.79 4.96
C LEU A 298 -2.28 -7.90 4.67
N VAL A 299 -3.15 -7.46 5.57
CA VAL A 299 -4.60 -7.37 5.30
C VAL A 299 -4.85 -6.54 4.05
N LYS A 300 -4.09 -5.45 3.86
CA LYS A 300 -4.27 -4.56 2.71
C LYS A 300 -3.61 -5.09 1.43
N TYR A 301 -2.40 -5.63 1.52
CA TYR A 301 -1.56 -5.87 0.32
C TYR A 301 -1.30 -7.34 0.00
N ARG A 302 -1.55 -8.28 0.92
CA ARG A 302 -1.11 -9.68 0.76
C ARG A 302 -1.72 -10.35 -0.46
N LYS A 303 -3.00 -10.13 -0.75
CA LYS A 303 -3.66 -10.78 -1.89
C LYS A 303 -3.00 -10.38 -3.21
N SER A 304 -2.86 -9.09 -3.46
CA SER A 304 -2.18 -8.56 -4.67
C SER A 304 -0.74 -9.02 -4.75
N HIS A 305 -0.04 -9.03 -3.62
CA HIS A 305 1.34 -9.49 -3.55
C HIS A 305 1.51 -10.98 -3.90
N ILE A 306 0.66 -11.86 -3.34
CA ILE A 306 0.68 -13.29 -3.69
C ILE A 306 0.27 -13.49 -5.14
N MET A 307 -0.78 -12.82 -5.61
CA MET A 307 -1.25 -12.91 -7.00
C MET A 307 -0.15 -12.56 -8.00
N ASN A 308 0.62 -11.51 -7.74
CA ASN A 308 1.75 -11.14 -8.58
C ASN A 308 2.86 -12.20 -8.57
N ARG A 309 3.20 -12.79 -7.41
CA ARG A 309 4.18 -13.89 -7.35
C ARG A 309 3.71 -15.15 -8.08
N VAL A 310 2.43 -15.49 -7.95
CA VAL A 310 1.83 -16.62 -8.67
C VAL A 310 1.91 -16.36 -10.17
N LEU A 311 1.63 -15.13 -10.61
CA LEU A 311 1.71 -14.75 -12.01
C LEU A 311 3.15 -14.83 -12.56
N ASP A 312 4.16 -14.34 -11.82
CA ASP A 312 5.56 -14.44 -12.23
C ASP A 312 6.00 -15.90 -12.39
N LYS A 313 5.67 -16.75 -11.40
CA LYS A 313 5.98 -18.18 -11.43
C LYS A 313 5.30 -18.87 -12.61
N LEU A 314 4.03 -18.55 -12.84
CA LEU A 314 3.26 -19.14 -13.93
C LEU A 314 3.83 -18.73 -15.29
N SER A 315 4.15 -17.45 -15.48
CA SER A 315 4.76 -16.93 -16.71
C SER A 315 6.05 -17.69 -17.01
N LEU A 316 6.95 -17.80 -16.02
CA LEU A 316 8.23 -18.48 -16.17
C LEU A 316 8.07 -19.96 -16.57
N GLU A 317 7.15 -20.70 -15.94
CA GLU A 317 6.95 -22.11 -16.28
C GLU A 317 6.20 -22.30 -17.60
N PHE A 318 5.28 -21.40 -17.97
CA PHE A 318 4.64 -21.40 -19.28
C PHE A 318 5.63 -21.12 -20.41
N ASP A 319 6.54 -20.15 -20.23
CA ASP A 319 7.60 -19.85 -21.18
C ASP A 319 8.55 -21.04 -21.37
N ARG A 320 8.94 -21.70 -20.26
CA ARG A 320 9.77 -22.93 -20.31
C ARG A 320 9.07 -24.08 -21.04
N ALA A 321 7.77 -24.23 -20.85
CA ALA A 321 6.96 -25.25 -21.51
C ALA A 321 6.57 -24.85 -22.95
N ASN A 322 6.92 -23.63 -23.39
CA ASN A 322 6.51 -23.04 -24.66
C ASN A 322 4.99 -23.17 -24.84
N VAL A 323 4.25 -22.68 -23.84
CA VAL A 323 2.79 -22.57 -23.82
C VAL A 323 2.41 -21.21 -24.37
N LYS A 324 1.57 -21.18 -25.39
CA LYS A 324 0.98 -19.93 -25.89
C LYS A 324 -0.28 -19.59 -25.11
N TYR A 325 -0.24 -18.45 -24.41
CA TYR A 325 -1.33 -17.98 -23.57
C TYR A 325 -1.48 -16.46 -23.63
N GLY A 326 -2.55 -15.93 -23.03
CA GLY A 326 -2.69 -14.50 -22.74
C GLY A 326 -3.59 -14.25 -21.54
N ILE A 327 -3.21 -13.28 -20.71
CA ILE A 327 -3.99 -12.88 -19.54
C ILE A 327 -5.20 -12.02 -19.95
N GLY A 328 -6.33 -12.27 -19.31
CA GLY A 328 -7.59 -11.64 -19.63
C GLY A 328 -8.30 -10.99 -18.43
N ALA A 329 -9.57 -10.67 -18.67
CA ALA A 329 -10.56 -10.33 -17.68
C ALA A 329 -10.14 -9.23 -16.68
N SER A 330 -10.33 -9.46 -15.38
CA SER A 330 -10.12 -8.44 -14.34
C SER A 330 -8.65 -8.02 -14.24
N LEU A 331 -7.73 -8.96 -14.46
CA LEU A 331 -6.29 -8.69 -14.43
C LEU A 331 -5.88 -7.83 -15.63
N LEU A 332 -6.42 -8.11 -16.83
CA LEU A 332 -6.25 -7.24 -18.00
C LEU A 332 -6.75 -5.81 -17.69
N LEU A 333 -7.96 -5.65 -17.15
CA LEU A 333 -8.48 -4.32 -16.81
C LEU A 333 -7.58 -3.56 -15.83
N LYS A 334 -6.97 -4.26 -14.87
CA LYS A 334 -6.00 -3.68 -13.94
C LYS A 334 -4.76 -3.15 -14.66
N THR A 335 -4.21 -3.89 -15.63
CA THR A 335 -3.03 -3.46 -16.41
C THR A 335 -3.27 -2.18 -17.24
N TRP A 336 -4.53 -1.86 -17.51
CA TRP A 336 -4.97 -0.66 -18.23
C TRP A 336 -5.48 0.46 -17.30
N GLY A 337 -5.43 0.27 -15.98
CA GLY A 337 -5.95 1.23 -15.01
C GLY A 337 -7.47 1.36 -14.98
N LEU A 338 -8.21 0.41 -15.58
CA LEU A 338 -9.68 0.40 -15.65
C LEU A 338 -10.34 -0.28 -14.43
N SER A 339 -9.54 -1.04 -13.67
CA SER A 339 -9.94 -1.70 -12.42
C SER A 339 -8.83 -1.59 -11.38
N GLU A 340 -9.21 -1.33 -10.13
CA GLU A 340 -8.26 -1.30 -9.00
C GLU A 340 -7.88 -2.71 -8.53
N PHE A 341 -8.76 -3.69 -8.73
CA PHE A 341 -8.62 -5.04 -8.18
C PHE A 341 -8.78 -6.11 -9.25
N ALA A 342 -8.01 -7.18 -9.08
CA ALA A 342 -8.22 -8.49 -9.68
C ALA A 342 -8.18 -9.53 -8.55
N ASN A 343 -9.07 -10.52 -8.60
CA ASN A 343 -9.28 -11.46 -7.50
C ASN A 343 -8.73 -12.87 -7.79
N ASP A 344 -8.52 -13.11 -9.07
CA ASP A 344 -8.29 -14.33 -9.80
C ASP A 344 -7.43 -13.99 -11.03
N ILE A 345 -6.83 -15.03 -11.60
CA ILE A 345 -6.02 -14.93 -12.81
C ILE A 345 -6.76 -15.70 -13.90
N ASP A 346 -7.36 -14.97 -14.85
CA ASP A 346 -8.01 -15.55 -16.02
C ASP A 346 -7.03 -15.64 -17.20
N ILE A 347 -6.89 -16.83 -17.77
CA ILE A 347 -5.93 -17.09 -18.85
C ILE A 347 -6.62 -17.81 -20.00
N ILE A 348 -6.45 -17.26 -21.21
CA ILE A 348 -6.80 -17.95 -22.44
C ILE A 348 -5.54 -18.66 -22.95
N ILE A 349 -5.67 -19.95 -23.28
CA ILE A 349 -4.59 -20.81 -23.77
C ILE A 349 -4.92 -21.27 -25.19
N SER A 350 -3.91 -21.33 -26.06
CA SER A 350 -4.03 -21.99 -27.36
C SER A 350 -4.52 -23.42 -27.18
N TYR A 351 -5.40 -23.85 -28.09
CA TYR A 351 -5.96 -25.19 -28.04
C TYR A 351 -4.87 -26.26 -28.11
N GLU A 352 -3.88 -26.06 -28.97
CA GLU A 352 -2.75 -26.96 -29.20
C GLU A 352 -1.89 -27.15 -27.95
N ASP A 353 -1.79 -26.13 -27.10
CA ASP A 353 -0.93 -26.12 -25.91
C ASP A 353 -1.64 -26.49 -24.61
N ARG A 354 -2.95 -26.76 -24.65
CA ARG A 354 -3.78 -27.02 -23.46
C ARG A 354 -3.21 -28.10 -22.53
N GLU A 355 -2.71 -29.20 -23.09
CA GLU A 355 -2.16 -30.31 -22.31
C GLU A 355 -0.82 -29.94 -21.64
N LYS A 356 -0.03 -29.06 -22.26
CA LYS A 356 1.22 -28.55 -21.66
C LYS A 356 0.89 -27.66 -20.47
N ALA A 357 -0.08 -26.76 -20.62
CA ALA A 357 -0.51 -25.85 -19.57
C ALA A 357 -1.12 -26.58 -18.37
N ILE A 358 -1.94 -27.62 -18.62
CA ILE A 358 -2.48 -28.50 -17.57
C ILE A 358 -1.34 -29.13 -16.77
N ARG A 359 -0.34 -29.73 -17.44
CA ARG A 359 0.82 -30.33 -16.75
C ARG A 359 1.56 -29.33 -15.86
N VAL A 360 1.81 -28.12 -16.36
CA VAL A 360 2.44 -27.06 -15.57
C VAL A 360 1.58 -26.73 -14.33
N LEU A 361 0.26 -26.57 -14.50
CA LEU A 361 -0.62 -26.20 -13.39
C LEU A 361 -0.84 -27.32 -12.38
N ASP A 362 -0.82 -28.59 -12.80
CA ASP A 362 -0.85 -29.76 -11.92
C ASP A 362 0.41 -29.82 -11.02
N GLU A 363 1.55 -29.31 -11.50
CA GLU A 363 2.77 -29.18 -10.69
C GLU A 363 2.75 -27.94 -9.78
N LEU A 364 2.07 -26.87 -10.19
CA LEU A 364 2.04 -25.59 -9.46
C LEU A 364 0.98 -25.52 -8.37
N GLY A 365 -0.15 -26.22 -8.51
CA GLY A 365 -1.28 -26.06 -7.60
C GLY A 365 -2.25 -27.24 -7.62
N VAL A 366 -3.43 -26.99 -7.05
CA VAL A 366 -4.47 -28.01 -6.89
C VAL A 366 -5.68 -27.64 -7.76
N GLU A 367 -6.07 -28.53 -8.65
CA GLU A 367 -7.30 -28.37 -9.44
C GLU A 367 -8.54 -28.37 -8.51
N LYS A 368 -9.44 -27.41 -8.72
CA LYS A 368 -10.74 -27.32 -8.06
C LYS A 368 -11.82 -27.88 -8.97
N SER A 369 -12.66 -28.75 -8.41
CA SER A 369 -13.84 -29.27 -9.10
C SER A 369 -15.03 -28.31 -8.93
N GLU A 370 -15.15 -27.28 -9.75
CA GLU A 370 -16.40 -26.53 -9.88
C GLU A 370 -16.73 -26.26 -11.35
N LYS A 371 -17.99 -26.52 -11.71
CA LYS A 371 -18.53 -26.33 -13.05
C LYS A 371 -19.76 -25.44 -12.93
N ASN A 372 -19.71 -24.25 -13.53
CA ASN A 372 -20.92 -23.49 -13.85
C ASN A 372 -21.10 -23.51 -15.37
N LEU A 373 -21.74 -24.57 -15.87
CA LEU A 373 -21.81 -24.94 -17.29
C LEU A 373 -23.01 -24.36 -18.04
N GLU A 374 -23.89 -23.60 -17.39
CA GLU A 374 -25.14 -23.16 -18.05
C GLU A 374 -24.88 -22.13 -19.17
N LEU A 375 -23.95 -21.20 -18.94
CA LEU A 375 -23.64 -20.07 -19.84
C LEU A 375 -22.54 -20.34 -20.89
N TYR A 376 -21.72 -21.37 -20.68
CA TYR A 376 -20.53 -21.62 -21.48
C TYR A 376 -20.63 -22.95 -22.23
N SER A 377 -20.10 -23.00 -23.45
CA SER A 377 -19.85 -24.23 -24.23
C SER A 377 -18.35 -24.39 -24.50
N THR A 378 -17.54 -23.90 -23.57
CA THR A 378 -16.07 -23.88 -23.66
C THR A 378 -15.52 -25.31 -23.59
N GLU A 379 -14.58 -25.64 -24.48
CA GLU A 379 -14.02 -26.99 -24.58
C GLU A 379 -13.11 -27.34 -23.39
N LEU A 380 -12.30 -26.40 -22.93
CA LEU A 380 -11.51 -26.54 -21.70
C LEU A 380 -11.79 -25.37 -20.76
N PHE A 381 -12.32 -25.67 -19.58
CA PHE A 381 -12.39 -24.75 -18.46
C PHE A 381 -11.93 -25.50 -17.20
N LYS A 382 -10.81 -25.08 -16.62
CA LYS A 382 -10.31 -25.63 -15.35
C LYS A 382 -9.92 -24.49 -14.42
N THR A 383 -10.20 -24.69 -13.14
CA THR A 383 -9.78 -23.78 -12.08
C THR A 383 -8.70 -24.45 -11.25
N TYR A 384 -7.57 -23.78 -11.07
CA TYR A 384 -6.50 -24.20 -10.18
C TYR A 384 -6.39 -23.24 -9.00
N ASN A 385 -5.96 -23.74 -7.85
CA ASN A 385 -5.56 -22.91 -6.73
C ASN A 385 -4.05 -23.03 -6.50
N VAL A 386 -3.35 -21.89 -6.64
CA VAL A 386 -1.90 -21.76 -6.41
C VAL A 386 -1.73 -20.71 -5.31
N ASP A 387 -1.15 -21.11 -4.18
CA ASP A 387 -0.92 -20.24 -3.01
C ASP A 387 -2.16 -19.45 -2.53
N GLY A 388 -3.36 -20.02 -2.70
CA GLY A 388 -4.62 -19.38 -2.33
C GLY A 388 -5.21 -18.45 -3.39
N ILE A 389 -4.55 -18.28 -4.54
CA ILE A 389 -5.06 -17.54 -5.71
C ILE A 389 -5.70 -18.53 -6.68
N ASN A 390 -6.89 -18.18 -7.18
CA ASN A 390 -7.55 -18.97 -8.22
C ASN A 390 -7.00 -18.57 -9.58
N ILE A 391 -6.69 -19.57 -10.40
CA ILE A 391 -6.27 -19.44 -11.78
C ILE A 391 -7.30 -20.18 -12.63
N ASP A 392 -8.04 -19.44 -13.45
CA ASP A 392 -9.00 -19.99 -14.39
C ASP A 392 -8.35 -20.07 -15.77
N ILE A 393 -8.19 -21.29 -16.27
CA ILE A 393 -7.68 -21.53 -17.60
C ILE A 393 -8.80 -21.92 -18.55
N MET A 394 -8.75 -21.30 -19.72
CA MET A 394 -9.76 -21.45 -20.77
C MET A 394 -9.08 -21.73 -22.10
N SER A 395 -9.59 -22.71 -22.84
CA SER A 395 -9.23 -22.91 -24.25
C SER A 395 -10.48 -23.13 -25.08
N ASN A 396 -10.51 -22.55 -26.29
CA ASN A 396 -11.72 -22.40 -27.10
C ASN A 396 -12.88 -21.80 -26.27
N PHE A 397 -12.58 -20.69 -25.58
CA PHE A 397 -13.53 -19.98 -24.72
C PHE A 397 -14.78 -19.58 -25.50
N THR A 398 -15.89 -20.26 -25.23
CA THR A 398 -17.13 -20.16 -26.03
C THR A 398 -18.32 -19.82 -25.14
N ILE A 399 -19.02 -18.76 -25.53
CA ILE A 399 -20.17 -18.19 -24.82
C ILE A 399 -21.43 -18.46 -25.65
N LYS A 400 -22.50 -18.97 -25.02
CA LYS A 400 -23.78 -19.17 -25.71
C LYS A 400 -24.43 -17.81 -26.00
N THR A 401 -24.99 -17.66 -27.20
CA THR A 401 -25.70 -16.45 -27.63
C THR A 401 -27.12 -16.82 -28.06
N ASP A 402 -27.99 -15.82 -28.20
CA ASP A 402 -29.36 -16.05 -28.68
C ASP A 402 -29.37 -16.51 -30.16
N GLU A 403 -28.26 -16.29 -30.88
CA GLU A 403 -28.06 -16.65 -32.30
C GLU A 403 -27.21 -17.92 -32.49
N GLY A 404 -26.74 -18.56 -31.40
CA GLY A 404 -25.89 -19.75 -31.44
C GLY A 404 -24.76 -19.69 -30.40
N SER A 405 -23.52 -19.47 -30.84
CA SER A 405 -22.38 -19.37 -29.94
C SER A 405 -21.26 -18.47 -30.46
N TYR A 406 -20.62 -17.74 -29.53
CA TYR A 406 -19.45 -16.90 -29.80
C TYR A 406 -18.21 -17.56 -29.20
N THR A 407 -17.30 -18.03 -30.06
CA THR A 407 -15.96 -18.46 -29.63
C THR A 407 -15.00 -17.27 -29.67
N TYR A 408 -14.44 -16.97 -28.50
CA TYR A 408 -13.42 -15.96 -28.31
C TYR A 408 -12.20 -16.31 -29.19
N PRO A 409 -11.80 -15.42 -30.10
CA PRO A 409 -10.71 -15.71 -31.01
C PRO A 409 -9.35 -15.63 -30.28
N PHE A 410 -8.56 -16.70 -30.38
CA PHE A 410 -7.18 -16.76 -29.91
C PHE A 410 -6.28 -17.26 -31.05
N ASP A 411 -5.54 -16.35 -31.68
CA ASP A 411 -4.55 -16.62 -32.73
C ASP A 411 -3.28 -15.77 -32.47
N ASP A 412 -2.17 -16.05 -33.17
CA ASP A 412 -0.88 -15.33 -32.97
C ASP A 412 -1.01 -13.81 -33.21
N ASP A 413 -1.93 -13.41 -34.10
CA ASP A 413 -2.17 -12.00 -34.46
C ASP A 413 -3.02 -11.24 -33.41
N ARG A 414 -3.64 -11.95 -32.46
CA ARG A 414 -4.53 -11.39 -31.42
C ARG A 414 -3.95 -11.38 -30.01
N ILE A 415 -2.69 -11.78 -29.83
CA ILE A 415 -1.89 -11.35 -28.67
C ILE A 415 -1.53 -9.87 -28.92
N THR A 416 -2.46 -8.98 -28.58
CA THR A 416 -2.41 -7.56 -28.98
C THR A 416 -1.43 -6.71 -28.18
N GLY A 417 -0.71 -7.29 -27.22
CA GLY A 417 0.33 -6.60 -26.49
C GLY A 417 1.06 -7.46 -25.48
N MET A 418 2.33 -7.12 -25.25
CA MET A 418 3.07 -7.49 -24.04
C MET A 418 2.95 -6.32 -23.06
N LYS A 419 2.51 -6.59 -21.83
CA LYS A 419 2.61 -5.60 -20.74
C LYS A 419 3.68 -6.08 -19.77
N VAL A 420 4.59 -5.17 -19.43
CA VAL A 420 5.56 -5.41 -18.37
C VAL A 420 4.79 -5.46 -17.05
N LEU A 421 4.68 -6.64 -16.47
CA LEU A 421 4.27 -6.82 -15.09
C LEU A 421 5.55 -7.17 -14.33
N GLN A 422 5.98 -6.26 -13.45
CA GLN A 422 7.30 -6.26 -12.81
C GLN A 422 8.50 -6.25 -13.77
N CYS A 423 8.91 -7.44 -14.21
CA CYS A 423 10.13 -7.71 -14.99
C CYS A 423 9.89 -8.67 -16.16
N GLU A 424 8.69 -9.24 -16.28
CA GLU A 424 8.33 -10.18 -17.35
C GLU A 424 7.37 -9.51 -18.34
N ASN A 425 7.54 -9.83 -19.61
CA ASN A 425 6.62 -9.42 -20.65
C ASN A 425 5.48 -10.44 -20.69
N ILE A 426 4.39 -10.13 -20.00
CA ILE A 426 3.25 -11.06 -19.94
C ILE A 426 2.35 -10.81 -21.16
N PRO A 427 2.04 -11.85 -21.95
CA PRO A 427 1.11 -11.73 -23.06
C PRO A 427 -0.28 -11.32 -22.57
N THR A 428 -0.84 -10.27 -23.15
CA THR A 428 -2.17 -9.75 -22.79
C THR A 428 -3.16 -9.94 -23.94
N MET A 429 -4.39 -10.28 -23.57
CA MET A 429 -5.51 -10.31 -24.51
C MET A 429 -6.00 -8.90 -24.87
N SER A 430 -6.70 -8.76 -26.00
CA SER A 430 -7.21 -7.46 -26.44
C SER A 430 -8.40 -6.97 -25.59
N LEU A 431 -8.45 -5.65 -25.37
CA LEU A 431 -9.58 -5.01 -24.72
C LEU A 431 -10.84 -5.15 -25.58
N GLU A 432 -10.73 -5.09 -26.91
CA GLU A 432 -11.81 -5.24 -27.87
C GLU A 432 -12.50 -6.60 -27.75
N ASN A 433 -11.74 -7.70 -27.72
CA ASN A 433 -12.33 -9.02 -27.55
C ASN A 433 -12.95 -9.18 -26.15
N TRP A 434 -12.35 -8.59 -25.12
CA TRP A 434 -12.92 -8.60 -23.76
C TRP A 434 -14.14 -7.70 -23.60
N LEU A 435 -14.30 -6.64 -24.40
CA LEU A 435 -15.54 -5.86 -24.49
C LEU A 435 -16.69 -6.77 -24.94
N VAL A 436 -16.48 -7.53 -26.03
CA VAL A 436 -17.47 -8.49 -26.55
C VAL A 436 -17.78 -9.56 -25.51
N ALA A 437 -16.75 -10.20 -24.94
CA ALA A 437 -16.93 -11.24 -23.94
C ALA A 437 -17.70 -10.74 -22.72
N TYR A 438 -17.34 -9.57 -22.17
CA TYR A 438 -18.02 -9.01 -20.99
C TYR A 438 -19.46 -8.60 -21.26
N ASP A 439 -19.78 -8.09 -22.45
CA ASP A 439 -21.15 -7.77 -22.82
C ASP A 439 -22.00 -9.05 -22.93
N LEU A 440 -21.50 -10.08 -23.63
CA LEU A 440 -22.20 -11.36 -23.79
C LEU A 440 -22.46 -12.08 -22.46
N ILE A 441 -21.50 -12.07 -21.53
CA ILE A 441 -21.69 -12.63 -20.17
C ILE A 441 -22.39 -11.65 -19.20
N LYS A 442 -22.99 -10.57 -19.72
CA LYS A 442 -23.82 -9.60 -19.00
C LYS A 442 -23.10 -8.85 -17.87
N ARG A 443 -21.79 -8.63 -18.00
CA ARG A 443 -20.95 -7.81 -17.11
C ARG A 443 -20.90 -6.35 -17.56
N LYS A 444 -22.09 -5.73 -17.69
CA LYS A 444 -22.29 -4.40 -18.30
C LYS A 444 -21.37 -3.30 -17.76
N VAL A 445 -21.15 -3.23 -16.45
CA VAL A 445 -20.27 -2.21 -15.83
C VAL A 445 -18.82 -2.32 -16.34
N LYS A 446 -18.32 -3.54 -16.53
CA LYS A 446 -16.96 -3.76 -17.05
C LYS A 446 -16.90 -3.50 -18.55
N ALA A 447 -17.88 -3.97 -19.31
CA ALA A 447 -17.99 -3.70 -20.74
C ALA A 447 -18.00 -2.18 -21.03
N GLU A 448 -18.80 -1.42 -20.28
CA GLU A 448 -18.92 0.02 -20.44
C GLU A 448 -17.60 0.76 -20.12
N LYS A 449 -16.86 0.33 -19.09
CA LYS A 449 -15.52 0.87 -18.82
C LYS A 449 -14.55 0.66 -19.98
N ILE A 450 -14.55 -0.54 -20.57
CA ILE A 450 -13.71 -0.83 -21.74
C ILE A 450 -14.15 0.04 -22.92
N LYS A 451 -15.46 0.08 -23.22
CA LYS A 451 -16.02 0.86 -24.32
C LYS A 451 -15.59 2.33 -24.23
N ASN A 452 -15.77 2.95 -23.07
CA ASN A 452 -15.39 4.35 -22.86
C ASN A 452 -13.88 4.59 -23.04
N HIS A 453 -13.04 3.67 -22.55
CA HIS A 453 -11.61 3.73 -22.77
C HIS A 453 -11.24 3.65 -24.27
N LEU A 454 -11.84 2.72 -25.00
CA LEU A 454 -11.61 2.51 -26.43
C LEU A 454 -12.09 3.70 -27.29
N VAL A 455 -13.22 4.33 -26.93
CA VAL A 455 -13.70 5.55 -27.60
C VAL A 455 -12.69 6.68 -27.43
N GLN A 456 -12.17 6.88 -26.22
CA GLN A 456 -11.23 7.96 -25.91
C GLN A 456 -9.84 7.73 -26.52
N ASN A 457 -9.34 6.50 -26.48
CA ASN A 457 -7.93 6.19 -26.79
C ASN A 457 -7.74 5.53 -28.17
N GLY A 458 -8.84 5.16 -28.85
CA GLY A 458 -8.81 4.36 -30.07
C GLY A 458 -8.88 2.86 -29.80
N PHE A 459 -9.19 2.10 -30.85
CA PHE A 459 -9.35 0.66 -30.83
C PHE A 459 -8.94 0.06 -32.18
N ASN A 460 -8.64 -1.24 -32.19
CA ASN A 460 -8.35 -1.99 -33.40
C ASN A 460 -9.66 -2.34 -34.13
N ARG A 461 -9.94 -1.59 -35.21
CA ARG A 461 -11.16 -1.77 -36.02
C ARG A 461 -11.34 -3.18 -36.55
N ARG A 462 -10.25 -3.83 -37.00
CA ARG A 462 -10.29 -5.20 -37.55
C ARG A 462 -10.84 -6.19 -36.53
N ILE A 463 -10.45 -6.07 -35.26
CA ILE A 463 -10.96 -6.98 -34.20
C ILE A 463 -12.47 -6.82 -34.01
N ILE A 464 -12.98 -5.59 -34.11
CA ILE A 464 -14.41 -5.30 -33.99
C ILE A 464 -15.18 -5.80 -35.22
N GLU A 465 -14.63 -5.59 -36.42
CA GLU A 465 -15.19 -6.09 -37.69
C GLU A 465 -15.26 -7.63 -37.68
N ASP A 466 -14.17 -8.31 -37.31
CA ASP A 466 -14.12 -9.77 -37.18
C ASP A 466 -15.15 -10.30 -36.16
N ALA A 467 -15.41 -9.54 -35.07
CA ALA A 467 -16.41 -9.92 -34.09
C ALA A 467 -17.84 -9.80 -34.65
N LEU A 468 -18.11 -8.77 -35.47
CA LEU A 468 -19.41 -8.56 -36.11
C LEU A 468 -19.76 -9.65 -37.14
N GLU A 469 -18.77 -10.36 -37.69
CA GLU A 469 -19.02 -11.51 -38.57
C GLU A 469 -19.47 -12.77 -37.83
N LYS A 470 -19.40 -12.78 -36.48
CA LYS A 470 -19.78 -13.92 -35.64
C LYS A 470 -21.23 -13.84 -35.15
N GLU A 471 -21.68 -14.95 -34.55
CA GLU A 471 -22.99 -15.07 -33.90
C GLU A 471 -23.00 -14.29 -32.57
N LEU A 472 -23.67 -13.14 -32.55
CA LEU A 472 -23.70 -12.20 -31.43
C LEU A 472 -25.15 -11.90 -31.02
N ASN A 473 -25.37 -11.55 -29.76
CA ASN A 473 -26.66 -10.99 -29.35
C ASN A 473 -26.91 -9.65 -30.07
N LYS A 474 -28.17 -9.36 -30.39
CA LYS A 474 -28.58 -8.13 -31.12
C LYS A 474 -28.03 -6.85 -30.47
N ASP A 475 -28.09 -6.78 -29.14
CA ASP A 475 -27.60 -5.61 -28.39
C ASP A 475 -26.07 -5.47 -28.50
N THR A 476 -25.32 -6.57 -28.41
CA THR A 476 -23.86 -6.58 -28.57
C THR A 476 -23.47 -6.16 -29.99
N ARG A 477 -24.14 -6.72 -31.01
CA ARG A 477 -23.92 -6.36 -32.41
C ARG A 477 -24.16 -4.86 -32.64
N LYS A 478 -25.25 -4.32 -32.09
CA LYS A 478 -25.57 -2.89 -32.16
C LYS A 478 -24.48 -2.04 -31.50
N MET A 479 -24.04 -2.40 -30.29
CA MET A 479 -22.97 -1.69 -29.59
C MET A 479 -21.66 -1.63 -30.40
N LEU A 480 -21.25 -2.75 -31.02
CA LEU A 480 -20.03 -2.80 -31.82
C LEU A 480 -20.15 -1.99 -33.12
N ALA A 481 -21.31 -2.03 -33.78
CA ALA A 481 -21.56 -1.21 -34.95
C ALA A 481 -21.56 0.30 -34.63
N GLU A 482 -22.15 0.70 -33.50
CA GLU A 482 -22.05 2.08 -33.00
C GLU A 482 -20.59 2.48 -32.74
N LEU A 483 -19.77 1.60 -32.17
CA LEU A 483 -18.36 1.86 -31.93
C LEU A 483 -17.58 2.13 -33.23
N LEU A 484 -17.84 1.38 -34.31
CA LEU A 484 -17.22 1.58 -35.62
C LEU A 484 -17.62 2.90 -36.30
N ASN A 485 -18.77 3.47 -35.94
CA ASN A 485 -19.27 4.74 -36.47
C ASN A 485 -18.71 5.97 -35.72
N LEU A 486 -18.02 5.79 -34.59
CA LEU A 486 -17.51 6.88 -33.75
C LEU A 486 -16.20 7.51 -34.23
N LYS A 487 -15.66 7.09 -35.37
CA LYS A 487 -14.50 7.70 -36.03
C LYS A 487 -14.60 7.61 -37.54
#